data_AF-A0A2K2EZF9-F1
#
_entry.id   AF-A0A2K2EZF9-F1
#
_cell.length_a   1.000
_cell.length_b   1.000
_cell.length_c   1.000
_cell.angle_alpha   90.00
_cell.angle_beta   90.00
_cell.angle_gamma   90.00
#
_symmetry.space_group_name_H-M   'P 1'
#
loop_
_entity.id
_entity.type
_entity.pdbx_description
1 polymer ?
#
loop_
_entity_poly.entity_id
_entity_poly.type
_entity_poly.pdbx_seq_one_letter_code
_entity_poly.pdbx_strand_id
1 'polypeptide(L)'
;MFSITTYIIECVIMMAVFGVLVFGMLLINPISFINDYPPEIQEEYYRSQHKEKIKKKLTVIMIIKKVVALILFAFIFAWMAHMAGAVSFVQGLFAVYGYIIVLVVFDTCILDWVLFPRIKRVRLPGTEHMDKEYHQKLFHVKAMLPMIPVFAIGGVVSALIMVCIW
;
A
#
# COMPACT_ATOMS: atom_id res chain seq x y z
N MET A 1 -14.26 25.48 -8.83
CA MET A 1 -14.13 24.56 -9.99
C MET A 1 -13.06 23.54 -9.63
N PHE A 2 -13.22 22.28 -10.04
CA PHE A 2 -12.23 21.24 -9.77
C PHE A 2 -10.92 21.54 -10.51
N SER A 3 -9.81 21.57 -9.78
CA SER A 3 -8.47 21.88 -10.29
C SER A 3 -7.72 20.60 -10.65
N ILE A 4 -7.64 20.32 -11.94
CA ILE A 4 -6.86 19.18 -12.46
C ILE A 4 -5.38 19.33 -12.11
N THR A 5 -4.85 20.55 -12.13
CA THR A 5 -3.45 20.82 -11.75
C THR A 5 -3.19 20.45 -10.30
N THR A 6 -4.08 20.83 -9.37
CA THR A 6 -3.96 20.47 -7.96
C THR A 6 -4.01 18.95 -7.79
N TYR A 7 -4.98 18.30 -8.43
CA TYR A 7 -5.14 16.85 -8.41
C TYR A 7 -3.88 16.10 -8.87
N ILE A 8 -3.23 16.56 -9.95
CA ILE A 8 -1.99 15.94 -10.46
C ILE A 8 -0.84 16.15 -9.47
N ILE A 9 -0.70 17.35 -8.90
CA ILE A 9 0.35 17.65 -7.90
C ILE A 9 0.17 16.75 -6.67
N GLU A 10 -1.05 16.60 -6.19
CA GLU A 10 -1.41 15.71 -5.08
C GLU A 10 -1.05 14.25 -5.37
N CYS A 11 -1.33 13.74 -6.57
CA CYS A 11 -0.91 12.41 -7.00
C CYS A 11 0.61 12.23 -6.94
N VAL A 12 1.38 13.21 -7.42
CA VAL A 12 2.85 13.17 -7.40
C VAL A 12 3.39 13.16 -5.97
N ILE A 13 2.88 14.07 -5.12
CA ILE A 13 3.28 14.15 -3.71
C ILE A 13 2.92 12.86 -2.97
N MET A 14 1.71 12.34 -3.18
CA MET A 14 1.23 11.11 -2.56
C MET A 14 2.13 9.92 -2.93
N MET A 15 2.45 9.73 -4.22
CA MET A 15 3.35 8.66 -4.65
C MET A 15 4.74 8.80 -4.02
N ALA A 16 5.30 10.02 -3.99
CA ALA A 16 6.62 10.26 -3.40
C ALA A 16 6.63 9.97 -1.89
N VAL A 17 5.67 10.50 -1.14
CA VAL A 17 5.56 10.31 0.31
C VAL A 17 5.31 8.84 0.65
N PHE A 18 4.36 8.19 -0.04
CA PHE A 18 4.07 6.78 0.17
C PHE A 18 5.28 5.89 -0.18
N GLY A 19 5.93 6.13 -1.31
CA GLY A 19 7.12 5.38 -1.74
C GLY A 19 8.26 5.50 -0.74
N VAL A 20 8.57 6.71 -0.26
CA VAL A 20 9.60 6.94 0.78
C VAL A 20 9.22 6.23 2.07
N LEU A 21 7.97 6.30 2.49
CA LEU A 21 7.48 5.69 3.72
C LEU A 21 7.58 4.16 3.66
N VAL A 22 7.06 3.51 2.61
CA VAL A 22 7.08 2.04 2.47
C VAL A 22 8.52 1.55 2.30
N PHE A 23 9.30 2.19 1.43
CA PHE A 23 10.70 1.82 1.24
C PHE A 23 11.52 1.99 2.52
N GLY A 24 11.33 3.10 3.25
CA GLY A 24 11.97 3.33 4.54
C GLY A 24 11.62 2.28 5.58
N MET A 25 10.33 1.92 5.71
CA MET A 25 9.91 0.86 6.64
C MET A 25 10.52 -0.50 6.29
N LEU A 26 10.58 -0.86 5.00
CA LEU A 26 11.21 -2.09 4.53
C LEU A 26 12.72 -2.11 4.82
N LEU A 27 13.43 -0.99 4.66
CA LEU A 27 14.86 -0.88 4.98
C LEU A 27 15.14 -0.99 6.48
N ILE A 28 14.22 -0.54 7.33
CA ILE A 28 14.34 -0.62 8.79
C ILE A 28 14.09 -2.04 9.29
N ASN A 29 13.01 -2.68 8.82
CA ASN A 29 12.64 -4.02 9.28
C ASN A 29 11.84 -4.80 8.23
N PRO A 30 12.49 -5.49 7.28
CA PRO A 30 11.79 -6.25 6.24
C PRO A 30 10.96 -7.41 6.81
N ILE A 31 11.35 -7.96 7.98
CA ILE A 31 10.60 -9.02 8.67
C ILE A 31 9.22 -8.54 9.15
N SER A 32 9.03 -7.22 9.31
CA SER A 32 7.70 -6.67 9.62
C SER A 32 6.70 -6.84 8.46
N PHE A 33 7.20 -7.01 7.23
CA PHE A 33 6.46 -7.22 5.98
C PHE A 33 6.52 -8.67 5.51
N ILE A 34 6.87 -9.63 6.37
CA ILE A 34 7.04 -11.03 5.94
C ILE A 34 5.83 -11.60 5.18
N ASN A 35 4.61 -11.18 5.55
CA ASN A 35 3.38 -11.65 4.92
C ASN A 35 3.14 -11.04 3.52
N ASP A 36 3.92 -10.03 3.14
CA ASP A 36 3.85 -9.32 1.87
C ASP A 36 4.89 -9.86 0.86
N TYR A 37 5.73 -10.83 1.25
CA TYR A 37 6.61 -11.56 0.32
C TYR A 37 5.92 -12.81 -0.26
N PRO A 38 6.36 -13.31 -1.43
CA PRO A 38 5.91 -14.59 -1.98
C PRO A 38 6.00 -15.75 -0.97
N PRO A 39 5.05 -16.70 -0.98
CA PRO A 39 5.01 -17.80 -0.01
C PRO A 39 6.31 -18.60 0.06
N GLU A 40 6.99 -18.80 -1.08
CA GLU A 40 8.25 -19.53 -1.14
C GLU A 40 9.37 -18.83 -0.36
N ILE A 41 9.43 -17.50 -0.43
CA ILE A 41 10.38 -16.67 0.35
C ILE A 41 10.04 -16.75 1.84
N GLN A 42 8.75 -16.73 2.19
CA GLN A 42 8.32 -16.87 3.58
C GLN A 42 8.76 -18.22 4.16
N GLU A 43 8.53 -19.31 3.43
CA GLU A 43 8.88 -20.66 3.84
C GLU A 43 10.39 -20.84 4.00
N GLU A 44 11.17 -20.34 3.05
CA GLU A 44 12.64 -20.40 3.13
C GLU A 44 13.18 -19.59 4.31
N TYR A 45 12.60 -18.42 4.60
CA TYR A 45 12.96 -17.66 5.79
C TYR A 45 12.67 -18.47 7.07
N TYR A 46 11.46 -19.04 7.23
CA TYR A 46 11.18 -19.80 8.45
C TYR A 46 12.05 -21.04 8.59
N ARG A 47 12.39 -21.72 7.48
CA ARG A 47 13.29 -22.87 7.44
C ARG A 47 14.70 -22.48 7.85
N SER A 48 15.29 -21.49 7.20
CA SER A 48 16.66 -21.01 7.48
C SER A 48 16.83 -20.47 8.90
N GLN A 49 15.75 -19.99 9.53
CA GLN A 49 15.75 -19.51 10.91
C GLN A 49 15.36 -20.57 11.95
N HIS A 50 15.12 -21.83 11.56
CA HIS A 50 14.61 -22.90 12.43
C HIS A 50 13.30 -22.54 13.16
N LYS A 51 12.42 -21.78 12.49
CA LYS A 51 11.16 -21.21 13.03
C LYS A 51 9.90 -21.73 12.31
N GLU A 52 9.97 -22.90 11.70
CA GLU A 52 8.88 -23.50 10.91
C GLU A 52 7.53 -23.58 11.66
N LYS A 53 7.59 -23.81 12.99
CA LYS A 53 6.41 -23.90 13.87
C LYS A 53 5.85 -22.54 14.31
N ILE A 54 6.56 -21.45 14.06
CA ILE A 54 6.24 -20.09 14.50
C ILE A 54 5.99 -19.21 13.26
N LYS A 55 5.03 -19.60 12.41
CA LYS A 55 4.57 -18.73 11.33
C LYS A 55 3.90 -17.49 11.94
N LYS A 56 4.41 -16.30 11.63
CA LYS A 56 3.91 -15.02 12.14
C LYS A 56 2.51 -14.75 11.60
N LYS A 57 1.49 -14.94 12.44
CA LYS A 57 0.11 -14.54 12.15
C LYS A 57 -0.07 -13.03 12.43
N LEU A 58 -1.09 -12.42 11.81
CA LEU A 58 -1.49 -11.06 12.21
C LEU A 58 -1.85 -11.06 13.70
N THR A 59 -1.18 -10.22 14.47
CA THR A 59 -1.53 -9.99 15.87
C THR A 59 -2.63 -8.95 15.96
N VAL A 60 -3.37 -8.93 17.07
CA VAL A 60 -4.41 -7.91 17.34
C VAL A 60 -3.84 -6.50 17.20
N ILE A 61 -2.61 -6.27 17.67
CA ILE A 61 -1.92 -4.98 17.55
C ILE A 61 -1.70 -4.59 16.08
N MET A 62 -1.33 -5.55 15.21
CA MET A 62 -1.17 -5.29 13.78
C MET A 62 -2.52 -4.95 13.13
N ILE A 63 -3.61 -5.61 13.53
CA ILE A 63 -4.96 -5.30 13.03
C ILE A 63 -5.34 -3.87 13.42
N ILE A 64 -5.15 -3.49 14.69
CA ILE A 64 -5.43 -2.13 15.17
C ILE A 64 -4.64 -1.10 14.36
N LYS A 65 -3.33 -1.32 14.16
CA LYS A 65 -2.49 -0.41 13.36
C LYS A 65 -3.02 -0.27 11.92
N LYS A 66 -3.46 -1.35 11.29
CA LYS A 66 -4.06 -1.32 9.94
C LYS A 66 -5.36 -0.52 9.93
N VAL A 67 -6.24 -0.71 10.90
CA VAL A 67 -7.50 0.05 11.01
C VAL A 67 -7.23 1.53 11.20
N VAL A 68 -6.31 1.90 12.10
CA VAL A 68 -5.91 3.30 12.31
C VAL A 68 -5.35 3.90 11.01
N ALA A 69 -4.51 3.18 10.29
CA ALA A 69 -3.99 3.63 9.00
C ALA A 69 -5.10 3.86 7.98
N LEU A 70 -6.09 2.96 7.87
CA LEU A 70 -7.22 3.13 6.96
C LEU A 70 -8.05 4.38 7.29
N ILE A 71 -8.28 4.66 8.58
CA ILE A 71 -8.98 5.87 9.02
C ILE A 71 -8.18 7.11 8.60
N LEU A 72 -6.87 7.14 8.87
CA LEU A 72 -6.00 8.25 8.48
C LEU A 72 -6.01 8.48 6.96
N PHE A 73 -5.88 7.41 6.16
CA PHE A 73 -5.97 7.50 4.71
C PHE A 73 -7.32 8.05 4.24
N ALA A 74 -8.42 7.68 4.88
CA ALA A 74 -9.73 8.19 4.52
C ALA A 74 -9.85 9.72 4.71
N PHE A 75 -9.32 10.24 5.82
CA PHE A 75 -9.27 11.69 6.07
C PHE A 75 -8.31 12.40 5.11
N ILE A 76 -7.14 11.82 4.82
CA ILE A 76 -6.17 12.39 3.88
C ILE A 76 -6.78 12.48 2.47
N PHE A 77 -7.41 11.41 1.98
CA PHE A 77 -8.05 11.42 0.67
C PHE A 77 -9.23 12.37 0.59
N ALA A 78 -10.05 12.45 1.65
CA ALA A 78 -11.12 13.43 1.74
C ALA A 78 -10.56 14.86 1.65
N TRP A 79 -9.50 15.15 2.39
CA TRP A 79 -8.85 16.47 2.38
C TRP A 79 -8.24 16.81 1.01
N MET A 80 -7.54 15.86 0.38
CA MET A 80 -7.01 16.05 -0.98
C MET A 80 -8.13 16.34 -1.99
N ALA A 81 -9.23 15.59 -1.95
CA ALA A 81 -10.36 15.83 -2.84
C ALA A 81 -10.96 17.23 -2.64
N HIS A 82 -11.08 17.69 -1.39
CA HIS A 82 -11.50 19.05 -1.06
C HIS A 82 -10.51 20.10 -1.61
N MET A 83 -9.20 19.91 -1.41
CA MET A 83 -8.15 20.81 -1.91
C MET A 83 -8.11 20.88 -3.44
N ALA A 84 -8.41 19.78 -4.13
CA ALA A 84 -8.63 19.74 -5.57
C ALA A 84 -9.92 20.46 -6.02
N GLY A 85 -10.77 20.91 -5.09
CA GLY A 85 -11.97 21.69 -5.36
C GLY A 85 -13.20 20.85 -5.68
N ALA A 86 -13.26 19.60 -5.22
CA ALA A 86 -14.49 18.82 -5.25
C ALA A 86 -15.52 19.41 -4.27
N VAL A 87 -16.75 19.60 -4.74
CA VAL A 87 -17.84 20.23 -3.95
C VAL A 87 -19.05 19.31 -3.76
N SER A 88 -19.02 18.12 -4.37
CA SER A 88 -20.11 17.15 -4.28
C SER A 88 -19.58 15.75 -4.04
N PHE A 89 -20.44 14.88 -3.50
CA PHE A 89 -20.08 13.48 -3.24
C PHE A 89 -19.54 12.78 -4.49
N VAL A 90 -20.18 12.99 -5.64
CA VAL A 90 -19.77 12.35 -6.90
C VAL A 90 -18.39 12.83 -7.35
N GLN A 91 -18.10 14.13 -7.23
CA GLN A 91 -16.76 14.67 -7.55
C GLN A 91 -15.71 14.12 -6.59
N GLY A 92 -15.99 14.12 -5.29
CA GLY A 92 -15.11 13.55 -4.28
C GLY A 92 -14.85 12.06 -4.51
N LEU A 93 -15.89 11.28 -4.83
CA LEU A 93 -15.79 9.85 -5.10
C LEU A 93 -14.86 9.56 -6.29
N PHE A 94 -15.03 10.28 -7.40
CA PHE A 94 -14.16 10.11 -8.56
C PHE A 94 -12.72 10.53 -8.28
N ALA A 95 -12.51 11.65 -7.58
CA ALA A 95 -11.18 12.11 -7.19
C ALA A 95 -10.48 11.06 -6.32
N VAL A 96 -11.15 10.58 -5.28
CA VAL A 96 -10.59 9.59 -4.34
C VAL A 96 -10.31 8.25 -5.02
N TYR A 97 -11.23 7.73 -5.83
CA TYR A 97 -10.95 6.51 -6.58
C TYR A 97 -9.76 6.68 -7.53
N GLY A 98 -9.62 7.85 -8.16
CA GLY A 98 -8.44 8.15 -8.94
C GLY A 98 -7.16 8.13 -8.11
N TYR A 99 -7.13 8.76 -6.91
CA TYR A 99 -5.96 8.70 -6.02
C TYR A 99 -5.62 7.25 -5.64
N ILE A 100 -6.63 6.45 -5.27
CA ILE A 100 -6.45 5.04 -4.91
C ILE A 100 -5.88 4.24 -6.09
N ILE A 101 -6.41 4.43 -7.30
CA ILE A 101 -5.91 3.76 -8.51
C ILE A 101 -4.45 4.14 -8.78
N VAL A 102 -4.12 5.44 -8.71
CA VAL A 102 -2.73 5.92 -8.88
C VAL A 102 -1.82 5.25 -7.86
N LEU A 103 -2.22 5.21 -6.59
CA LEU A 103 -1.41 4.63 -5.52
C LEU A 103 -1.21 3.12 -5.70
N VAL A 104 -2.28 2.37 -6.03
CA VAL A 104 -2.24 0.93 -6.25
C VAL A 104 -1.36 0.59 -7.47
N VAL A 105 -1.52 1.32 -8.57
CA VAL A 105 -0.69 1.14 -9.77
C VAL A 105 0.77 1.46 -9.47
N PHE A 106 1.04 2.55 -8.75
CA PHE A 106 2.39 2.91 -8.35
C PHE A 106 3.03 1.82 -7.47
N ASP A 107 2.35 1.36 -6.44
CA ASP A 107 2.82 0.31 -5.54
C ASP A 107 3.10 -1.00 -6.30
N THR A 108 2.09 -1.53 -7.00
CA THR A 108 2.21 -2.82 -7.69
C THR A 108 3.20 -2.78 -8.87
N CYS A 109 3.16 -1.74 -9.71
CA CYS A 109 3.94 -1.73 -10.95
C CYS A 109 5.34 -1.14 -10.78
N ILE A 110 5.53 -0.18 -9.85
CA ILE A 110 6.81 0.52 -9.67
C ILE A 110 7.54 0.02 -8.43
N LEU A 111 6.88 -0.04 -7.27
CA LEU A 111 7.57 -0.50 -6.07
C LEU A 111 7.83 -2.00 -6.12
N ASP A 112 6.77 -2.79 -6.30
CA ASP A 112 6.83 -4.25 -6.24
C ASP A 112 7.50 -4.91 -7.45
N TRP A 113 7.24 -4.44 -8.68
CA TRP A 113 7.79 -5.10 -9.87
C TRP A 113 9.18 -4.59 -10.28
N VAL A 114 9.52 -3.36 -9.90
CA VAL A 114 10.68 -2.64 -10.43
C VAL A 114 11.68 -2.34 -9.31
N LEU A 115 11.26 -1.71 -8.21
CA LEU A 115 12.18 -1.27 -7.18
C LEU A 115 12.61 -2.41 -6.24
N PHE A 116 11.69 -2.96 -5.45
CA PHE A 116 12.00 -3.88 -4.35
C PHE A 116 12.76 -5.14 -4.76
N PRO A 117 12.44 -5.82 -5.89
CA PRO A 117 13.17 -7.03 -6.30
C PRO A 117 14.67 -6.80 -6.56
N ARG A 118 15.04 -5.55 -6.87
CA ARG A 118 16.42 -5.14 -7.19
C ARG A 118 17.21 -4.68 -5.96
N ILE A 119 16.55 -4.42 -4.84
CA ILE A 119 17.20 -3.95 -3.62
C ILE A 119 17.51 -5.13 -2.71
N LYS A 120 18.75 -5.66 -2.79
CA LYS A 120 19.17 -6.80 -1.96
C LYS A 120 19.03 -6.56 -0.45
N ARG A 121 19.09 -5.30 -0.01
CA ARG A 121 18.97 -4.92 1.41
C ARG A 121 17.58 -5.18 2.02
N VAL A 122 16.53 -5.26 1.19
CA VAL A 122 15.18 -5.57 1.68
C VAL A 122 14.87 -7.07 1.62
N ARG A 123 15.85 -7.93 1.34
CA ARG A 123 15.67 -9.38 1.37
C ARG A 123 15.62 -9.89 2.81
N LEU A 124 14.90 -11.00 3.01
CA LEU A 124 14.82 -11.64 4.31
C LEU A 124 16.11 -12.45 4.56
N PRO A 125 16.64 -12.47 5.79
CA PRO A 125 17.82 -13.27 6.12
C PRO A 125 17.65 -14.75 5.74
N GLY A 126 18.62 -15.31 5.01
CA GLY A 126 18.60 -16.70 4.55
C GLY A 126 17.89 -16.91 3.21
N THR A 127 17.34 -15.86 2.60
CA THR A 127 16.63 -15.91 1.30
C THR A 127 17.37 -15.16 0.20
N GLU A 128 18.61 -14.71 0.45
CA GLU A 128 19.38 -13.83 -0.44
C GLU A 128 19.63 -14.45 -1.82
N HIS A 129 19.60 -15.78 -1.92
CA HIS A 129 19.81 -16.56 -3.14
C HIS A 129 18.55 -16.68 -4.03
N MET A 130 17.37 -16.30 -3.54
CA MET A 130 16.07 -16.50 -4.20
C MET A 130 15.73 -15.41 -5.23
N ASP A 131 16.68 -15.07 -6.11
CA ASP A 131 16.54 -13.95 -7.06
C ASP A 131 15.25 -14.02 -7.90
N LYS A 132 14.87 -15.22 -8.35
CA LYS A 132 13.70 -15.43 -9.19
C LYS A 132 12.40 -15.19 -8.41
N GLU A 133 12.33 -15.68 -7.18
CA GLU A 133 11.15 -15.60 -6.34
C GLU A 133 10.85 -14.15 -5.96
N TYR A 134 11.88 -13.33 -5.77
CA TYR A 134 11.73 -11.89 -5.55
C TYR A 134 11.12 -11.14 -6.75
N HIS A 135 11.12 -11.72 -7.96
CA HIS A 135 10.60 -11.07 -9.18
C HIS A 135 9.22 -11.59 -9.61
N GLN A 136 8.48 -12.28 -8.73
CA GLN A 136 7.15 -12.83 -9.03
C GLN A 136 6.07 -11.74 -9.18
N LYS A 137 5.95 -11.14 -10.36
CA LYS A 137 4.96 -10.08 -10.63
C LYS A 137 3.50 -10.48 -10.38
N LEU A 138 3.13 -11.71 -10.76
CA LEU A 138 1.76 -12.22 -10.58
C LEU A 138 1.37 -12.40 -9.12
N PHE A 139 2.34 -12.61 -8.22
CA PHE A 139 2.06 -12.68 -6.79
C PHE A 139 1.48 -11.36 -6.29
N HIS A 140 2.12 -10.23 -6.62
CA HIS A 140 1.67 -8.90 -6.20
C HIS A 140 0.26 -8.55 -6.72
N VAL A 141 -0.07 -8.94 -7.97
CA VAL A 141 -1.43 -8.77 -8.48
C VAL A 141 -2.43 -9.59 -7.66
N LYS A 142 -2.13 -10.87 -7.41
CA LYS A 142 -3.01 -11.74 -6.61
C LYS A 142 -3.15 -11.26 -5.17
N ALA A 143 -2.11 -10.65 -4.60
CA ALA A 143 -2.14 -10.07 -3.26
C ALA A 143 -2.96 -8.76 -3.20
N MET A 144 -2.96 -7.98 -4.28
CA MET A 144 -3.73 -6.74 -4.40
C MET A 144 -5.23 -7.00 -4.60
N LEU A 145 -5.63 -8.04 -5.34
CA LEU A 145 -7.05 -8.29 -5.65
C LEU A 145 -8.00 -8.38 -4.43
N PRO A 146 -7.65 -9.09 -3.33
CA PRO A 146 -8.47 -9.11 -2.11
C PRO A 146 -8.68 -7.74 -1.45
N MET A 147 -7.89 -6.72 -1.81
CA MET A 147 -8.00 -5.36 -1.27
C MET A 147 -9.04 -4.50 -2.00
N ILE A 148 -9.54 -4.93 -3.17
CA ILE A 148 -10.53 -4.18 -3.95
C ILE A 148 -11.77 -3.77 -3.11
N PRO A 149 -12.38 -4.64 -2.28
CA PRO A 149 -13.51 -4.21 -1.44
C PRO A 149 -13.11 -3.13 -0.43
N VAL A 150 -11.90 -3.21 0.14
CA VAL A 150 -11.39 -2.19 1.08
C VAL A 150 -11.21 -0.85 0.36
N PHE A 151 -10.70 -0.87 -0.86
CA PHE A 151 -10.54 0.33 -1.71
C PHE A 151 -11.88 0.95 -2.08
N ALA A 152 -12.85 0.13 -2.48
CA ALA A 152 -14.20 0.58 -2.82
C ALA A 152 -14.88 1.26 -1.61
N ILE A 153 -14.90 0.59 -0.45
CA ILE A 153 -15.49 1.14 0.77
C ILE A 153 -14.72 2.39 1.22
N GLY A 154 -13.39 2.33 1.21
CA GLY A 154 -12.53 3.45 1.59
C GLY A 154 -12.78 4.70 0.75
N GLY A 155 -12.97 4.56 -0.56
CA GLY A 155 -13.29 5.68 -1.43
C GLY A 155 -14.66 6.30 -1.13
N VAL A 156 -15.69 5.48 -0.91
CA VAL A 156 -17.01 5.96 -0.47
C VAL A 156 -16.93 6.70 0.86
N VAL A 157 -16.27 6.11 1.86
CA VAL A 157 -16.10 6.72 3.19
C VAL A 157 -15.36 8.05 3.09
N SER A 158 -14.29 8.12 2.32
CA SER A 158 -13.51 9.36 2.14
C SER A 158 -14.34 10.45 1.46
N ALA A 159 -15.12 10.10 0.42
CA ALA A 159 -15.99 11.05 -0.26
C ALA A 159 -17.12 11.55 0.65
N LEU A 160 -17.66 10.69 1.52
CA LEU A 160 -18.63 11.11 2.55
C LEU A 160 -17.99 12.04 3.57
N ILE A 161 -16.80 11.70 4.09
CA ILE A 161 -16.04 12.56 5.01
C ILE A 161 -15.83 13.94 4.38
N MET A 162 -15.45 13.97 3.09
CA MET A 162 -15.21 15.22 2.37
C MET A 162 -16.44 16.12 2.43
N VAL A 163 -17.61 15.65 1.97
CA VAL A 163 -18.85 16.46 1.91
C VAL A 163 -19.41 16.81 3.30
N CYS A 164 -19.21 15.93 4.29
CA CYS A 164 -19.73 16.16 5.64
C CYS A 164 -18.91 17.18 6.43
N ILE A 165 -17.61 17.35 6.10
CA ILE A 165 -16.70 18.23 6.83
C ILE A 165 -16.43 19.53 6.07
N TRP A 166 -16.41 19.49 4.73
CA TRP A 166 -16.05 20.62 3.87
C TRP A 166 -17.05 20.81 2.72
#